data_AF-A0A2E9HVI2-F1
#
_entry.id   AF-A0A2E9HVI2-F1
#
_cell.length_a   1.000
_cell.length_b   1.000
_cell.length_c   1.000
_cell.angle_alpha   90.00
_cell.angle_beta   90.00
_cell.angle_gamma   90.00
#
_symmetry.space_group_name_H-M   'P 1'
#
loop_
_entity.id
_entity.type
_entity.pdbx_description
1 polymer ?
#
loop_
_entity_poly.entity_id
_entity_poly.type
_entity_poly.pdbx_seq_one_letter_code
_entity_poly.pdbx_strand_id
1 'polypeptide(L)'
;MKDINLFQLGYGLETGAQEEDTTRGLAPANDSASPRDVFDEDREDHFIRRDGNVFAGTHLIIEVVDGHGLDDEARIQQAFRDCVDTCGATLLHIHTHKFSPQGVSGVAVLAESHISVHTWPEIGYGAFDVFMCGDAQPWKAVDVLARAFGTADVRVKELLRGEGVVSEAGVAA
;
A
#
# COMPACT_ATOMS: atom_id res chain seq x y z
N MET A 1 15.94 -27.65 32.95
CA MET A 1 16.54 -26.39 32.49
C MET A 1 15.76 -25.93 31.27
N LYS A 2 15.02 -24.82 31.46
CA LYS A 2 14.49 -23.82 30.49
C LYS A 2 13.64 -24.36 29.35
N ASP A 3 12.32 -24.37 29.46
CA ASP A 3 11.34 -23.25 29.49
C ASP A 3 11.15 -22.54 28.13
N ILE A 4 9.98 -22.81 27.57
CA ILE A 4 9.37 -22.18 26.39
C ILE A 4 8.88 -20.79 26.81
N ASN A 5 9.31 -19.74 26.11
CA ASN A 5 8.70 -18.40 26.11
C ASN A 5 8.55 -17.99 24.64
N LEU A 6 7.35 -18.10 24.06
CA LEU A 6 6.31 -17.07 24.04
C LEU A 6 6.80 -15.77 23.36
N PHE A 7 6.29 -15.55 22.15
CA PHE A 7 6.47 -14.35 21.34
C PHE A 7 6.27 -13.07 22.16
N GLN A 8 7.32 -12.23 22.22
CA GLN A 8 7.20 -10.81 22.53
C GLN A 8 7.44 -10.01 21.25
N LEU A 9 6.35 -9.48 20.68
CA LEU A 9 6.41 -8.34 19.77
C LEU A 9 6.72 -7.09 20.60
N GLY A 10 7.83 -6.42 20.31
CA GLY A 10 8.18 -5.18 20.98
C GLY A 10 9.46 -4.57 20.44
N TYR A 11 9.29 -3.54 19.59
CA TYR A 11 10.15 -2.36 19.43
C TYR A 11 11.67 -2.56 19.32
N GLY A 12 12.16 -2.40 18.09
CA GLY A 12 13.57 -2.21 17.78
C GLY A 12 13.76 -1.40 16.50
N LEU A 13 13.18 -0.20 16.43
CA LEU A 13 13.56 0.82 15.45
C LEU A 13 14.28 1.94 16.21
N GLU A 14 15.55 1.72 16.51
CA GLU A 14 16.47 2.83 16.79
C GLU A 14 17.09 3.24 15.46
N THR A 15 16.71 4.41 14.93
CA THR A 15 17.60 5.44 14.39
C THR A 15 16.78 6.57 13.74
N GLY A 16 16.85 7.77 14.33
CA GLY A 16 16.76 9.03 13.59
C GLY A 16 15.41 9.74 13.49
N ALA A 17 14.70 9.99 14.60
CA ALA A 17 13.73 11.08 14.65
C ALA A 17 14.51 12.39 14.93
N GLN A 18 14.56 13.30 13.94
CA GLN A 18 14.91 14.70 14.22
C GLN A 18 13.72 15.38 14.91
N GLU A 19 14.00 16.17 15.94
CA GLU A 19 13.03 16.92 16.75
C GLU A 19 12.22 17.89 15.87
N GLU A 20 10.89 17.83 15.97
CA GLU A 20 10.01 18.88 15.44
C GLU A 20 9.93 20.06 16.43
N ASP A 21 10.16 21.27 15.89
CA ASP A 21 10.16 22.54 16.58
C ASP A 21 8.79 22.86 17.22
N THR A 22 8.76 22.97 18.56
CA THR A 22 7.55 23.14 19.39
C THR A 22 7.12 24.60 19.56
N THR A 23 7.45 25.49 18.61
CA THR A 23 7.11 26.91 18.68
C THR A 23 6.00 27.34 17.70
N ARG A 24 4.84 26.67 17.73
CA ARG A 24 3.58 27.27 17.25
C ARG A 24 2.63 27.48 18.41
N GLY A 25 2.58 28.73 18.88
CA GLY A 25 1.70 29.17 19.96
C GLY A 25 0.23 28.85 19.67
N LEU A 26 -0.49 28.46 20.72
CA LEU A 26 -1.94 28.30 20.76
C LEU A 26 -2.62 29.65 20.44
N ALA A 27 -2.96 29.87 19.18
CA ALA A 27 -3.97 30.86 18.82
C ALA A 27 -5.35 30.24 19.01
N PRO A 28 -6.35 30.98 19.55
CA PRO A 28 -7.69 30.44 19.76
C PRO A 28 -8.29 30.06 18.41
N ALA A 29 -8.93 28.88 18.36
CA ALA A 29 -9.66 28.41 17.20
C ALA A 29 -10.74 29.44 16.85
N ASN A 30 -10.57 30.12 15.72
CA ASN A 30 -11.59 30.98 15.17
C ASN A 30 -12.65 30.08 14.54
N ASP A 31 -13.79 29.97 15.21
CA ASP A 31 -14.92 29.08 14.92
C ASP A 31 -15.76 29.59 13.72
N SER A 32 -15.07 29.91 12.62
CA SER A 32 -15.65 30.40 11.36
C SER A 32 -15.12 29.65 10.14
N ALA A 33 -14.56 28.46 10.33
CA ALA A 33 -14.25 27.58 9.23
C ALA A 33 -15.57 27.09 8.62
N SER A 34 -15.90 27.56 7.41
CA SER A 34 -16.83 26.87 6.53
C SER A 34 -16.50 25.38 6.55
N PRO A 35 -17.49 24.47 6.56
CA PRO A 35 -17.20 23.04 6.48
C PRO A 35 -16.30 22.85 5.26
N ARG A 36 -15.06 22.38 5.47
CA ARG A 36 -14.14 22.11 4.37
C ARG A 36 -14.76 20.96 3.60
N ASP A 37 -15.37 21.29 2.49
CA ASP A 37 -16.03 20.35 1.61
C ASP A 37 -14.99 19.36 1.08
N VAL A 38 -15.29 18.06 1.15
CA VAL A 38 -14.43 17.01 0.58
C VAL A 38 -14.56 16.99 -0.95
N PHE A 39 -15.54 17.70 -1.50
CA PHE A 39 -15.77 17.88 -2.93
C PHE A 39 -15.22 19.21 -3.46
N ASP A 40 -14.54 20.02 -2.64
CA ASP A 40 -13.82 21.21 -3.13
C ASP A 40 -12.73 20.77 -4.13
N GLU A 41 -12.94 21.07 -5.42
CA GLU A 41 -12.01 20.73 -6.50
C GLU A 41 -10.69 21.50 -6.38
N ASP A 42 -10.68 22.62 -5.67
CA ASP A 42 -9.49 23.42 -5.38
C ASP A 42 -8.78 22.94 -4.11
N ARG A 43 -9.28 21.88 -3.45
CA ARG A 43 -8.64 21.29 -2.29
C ARG A 43 -7.40 20.52 -2.72
N GLU A 44 -6.28 20.87 -2.12
CA GLU A 44 -5.03 20.10 -2.20
C GLU A 44 -5.17 18.79 -1.37
N ASP A 45 -6.15 17.94 -1.71
CA ASP A 45 -6.28 16.59 -1.17
C ASP A 45 -6.04 15.51 -2.24
N HIS A 46 -5.52 14.37 -1.81
CA HIS A 46 -5.17 13.26 -2.69
C HIS A 46 -6.37 12.32 -2.99
N PHE A 47 -7.61 12.79 -2.79
CA PHE A 47 -8.81 12.00 -3.06
C PHE A 47 -9.04 11.85 -4.57
N ILE A 48 -9.36 10.62 -4.97
CA ILE A 48 -9.67 10.26 -6.35
C ILE A 48 -11.17 10.48 -6.58
N ARG A 49 -11.50 11.20 -7.65
CA ARG A 49 -12.87 11.45 -8.11
C ARG A 49 -13.07 10.72 -9.45
N ARG A 50 -13.87 9.65 -9.46
CA ARG A 50 -14.09 8.79 -10.63
C ARG A 50 -15.54 8.30 -10.68
N ASP A 51 -16.22 8.49 -11.80
CA ASP A 51 -17.59 8.01 -12.07
C ASP A 51 -18.63 8.40 -10.99
N GLY A 52 -18.48 9.59 -10.40
CA GLY A 52 -19.36 10.08 -9.32
C GLY A 52 -19.01 9.57 -7.92
N ASN A 53 -17.96 8.75 -7.79
CA ASN A 53 -17.45 8.29 -6.51
C ASN A 53 -16.22 9.09 -6.09
N VAL A 54 -16.10 9.32 -4.78
CA VAL A 54 -14.91 9.91 -4.15
C VAL A 54 -14.35 8.93 -3.14
N PHE A 55 -13.07 8.62 -3.29
CA PHE A 55 -12.37 7.62 -2.47
C PHE A 55 -10.89 7.98 -2.35
N ALA A 56 -10.22 7.51 -1.30
CA ALA A 56 -8.83 7.85 -1.01
C ALA A 56 -7.83 7.13 -1.94
N GLY A 57 -8.17 5.95 -2.44
CA GLY A 57 -7.32 5.23 -3.38
C GLY A 57 -7.88 3.88 -3.80
N THR A 58 -7.24 3.27 -4.80
CA THR A 58 -7.61 1.96 -5.32
C THR A 58 -6.69 0.89 -4.73
N HIS A 59 -7.29 -0.11 -4.09
CA HIS A 59 -6.58 -1.23 -3.48
C HIS A 59 -6.91 -2.52 -4.22
N LEU A 60 -5.92 -3.11 -4.86
CA LEU A 60 -6.03 -4.38 -5.55
C LEU A 60 -5.53 -5.50 -4.64
N ILE A 61 -6.41 -6.48 -4.40
CA ILE A 61 -6.05 -7.76 -3.81
C ILE A 61 -5.76 -8.72 -4.97
N ILE A 62 -4.50 -9.09 -5.13
CA ILE A 62 -3.99 -9.78 -6.31
C ILE A 62 -3.50 -11.17 -5.91
N GLU A 63 -4.07 -12.18 -6.56
CA GLU A 63 -3.67 -13.58 -6.44
C GLU A 63 -2.81 -13.93 -7.66
N VAL A 64 -1.52 -14.18 -7.47
CA VAL A 64 -0.63 -14.76 -8.49
C VAL A 64 -0.68 -16.28 -8.33
N VAL A 65 -1.17 -16.97 -9.36
CA VAL A 65 -1.33 -18.44 -9.38
C VAL A 65 -0.37 -19.05 -10.39
N ASP A 66 0.16 -20.23 -10.12
CA ASP A 66 1.16 -20.91 -10.95
C ASP A 66 2.40 -20.05 -11.27
N GLY A 67 2.78 -19.18 -10.34
CA GLY A 67 3.92 -18.28 -10.46
C GLY A 67 5.27 -18.97 -10.21
N HIS A 68 6.31 -18.44 -10.84
CA HIS A 68 7.69 -18.91 -10.75
C HIS A 68 8.62 -17.87 -10.10
N GLY A 69 9.65 -18.33 -9.39
CA GLY A 69 10.61 -17.44 -8.73
C GLY A 69 10.07 -16.73 -7.49
N LEU A 70 8.99 -17.26 -6.91
CA LEU A 70 8.36 -16.72 -5.69
C LEU A 70 9.24 -16.89 -4.44
N ASP A 71 10.27 -17.75 -4.49
CA ASP A 71 11.28 -17.92 -3.43
C ASP A 71 12.50 -16.98 -3.59
N ASP A 72 12.52 -16.14 -4.62
CA ASP A 72 13.64 -15.23 -4.91
C ASP A 72 13.34 -13.83 -4.35
N GLU A 73 13.96 -13.51 -3.21
CA GLU A 73 13.82 -12.22 -2.55
C GLU A 73 14.22 -11.03 -3.45
N ALA A 74 15.27 -11.18 -4.26
CA ALA A 74 15.73 -10.12 -5.15
C ALA A 74 14.70 -9.88 -6.27
N ARG A 75 14.09 -10.95 -6.79
CA ARG A 75 12.99 -10.85 -7.76
C ARG A 75 11.77 -10.14 -7.17
N ILE A 76 11.41 -10.44 -5.92
CA ILE A 76 10.31 -9.76 -5.23
C ILE A 76 10.59 -8.26 -5.08
N GLN A 77 11.80 -7.89 -4.64
CA GLN A 77 12.20 -6.48 -4.56
C GLN A 77 12.16 -5.78 -5.92
N GLN A 78 12.60 -6.45 -6.99
CA GLN A 78 12.54 -5.89 -8.33
C GLN A 78 11.09 -5.72 -8.81
N ALA A 79 10.23 -6.72 -8.58
CA ALA A 79 8.80 -6.62 -8.92
C ALA A 79 8.12 -5.44 -8.22
N PHE A 80 8.46 -5.16 -6.95
CA PHE A 80 7.98 -3.96 -6.27
C PHE A 80 8.44 -2.67 -6.95
N ARG A 81 9.72 -2.56 -7.32
CA ARG A 81 10.25 -1.37 -8.03
C ARG A 81 9.55 -1.17 -9.37
N ASP A 82 9.43 -2.26 -10.14
CA ASP A 82 8.77 -2.22 -11.44
C ASP A 82 7.29 -1.83 -11.31
N CYS A 83 6.59 -2.32 -10.28
CA CYS A 83 5.21 -1.91 -10.00
C CYS A 83 5.14 -0.41 -9.66
N VAL A 84 6.04 0.08 -8.80
CA VAL A 84 6.06 1.50 -8.43
C VAL A 84 6.30 2.39 -9.65
N ASP A 85 7.34 2.09 -10.43
CA ASP A 85 7.71 2.88 -11.61
C ASP A 85 6.61 2.84 -12.67
N THR A 86 6.05 1.67 -12.95
CA THR A 86 5.03 1.49 -14.00
C THR A 86 3.69 2.14 -13.60
N CYS A 87 3.34 2.09 -12.32
CA CYS A 87 2.12 2.68 -11.80
C CYS A 87 2.24 4.19 -11.55
N GLY A 88 3.45 4.76 -11.57
CA GLY A 88 3.68 6.18 -11.29
C GLY A 88 3.55 6.53 -9.81
N ALA A 89 3.89 5.61 -8.91
CA ALA A 89 3.92 5.86 -7.48
C ALA A 89 5.32 6.30 -7.02
N THR A 90 5.44 6.78 -5.78
CA THR A 90 6.72 7.15 -5.16
C THR A 90 7.13 6.12 -4.12
N LEU A 91 8.26 5.45 -4.34
CA LEU A 91 8.82 4.50 -3.39
C LEU A 91 9.55 5.22 -2.25
N LEU A 92 9.25 4.88 -1.00
CA LEU A 92 10.02 5.31 0.15
C LEU A 92 11.03 4.23 0.55
N HIS A 93 10.55 3.05 0.93
CA HIS A 93 11.37 1.96 1.46
C HIS A 93 10.84 0.59 1.02
N ILE A 94 11.72 -0.41 0.95
CA ILE A 94 11.36 -1.81 0.76
C ILE A 94 11.92 -2.63 1.93
N HIS A 95 11.07 -3.45 2.54
CA HIS A 95 11.46 -4.44 3.54
C HIS A 95 11.01 -5.82 3.09
N THR A 96 11.92 -6.78 3.07
CA THR A 96 11.63 -8.17 2.72
C THR A 96 12.23 -9.11 3.76
N HIS A 97 11.66 -10.30 3.85
CA HIS A 97 12.20 -11.40 4.63
C HIS A 97 11.99 -12.71 3.89
N LYS A 98 13.08 -13.38 3.54
CA LYS A 98 13.07 -14.75 3.04
C LYS A 98 13.06 -15.76 4.19
N PHE A 99 12.12 -16.70 4.15
CA PHE A 99 11.98 -17.80 5.09
C PHE A 99 12.79 -19.03 4.67
N SER A 100 13.00 -19.92 5.64
CA SER A 100 13.53 -21.27 5.42
C SER A 100 12.44 -22.30 5.76
N PRO A 101 12.19 -23.32 4.92
CA PRO A 101 12.99 -23.67 3.74
C PRO A 101 12.74 -22.79 2.50
N GLN A 102 11.62 -22.07 2.44
CA GLN A 102 11.24 -21.24 1.29
C GLN A 102 10.17 -20.20 1.66
N GLY A 103 9.93 -19.27 0.74
CA GLY A 103 8.91 -18.23 0.83
C GLY A 103 9.49 -16.88 1.20
N VAL A 104 8.80 -15.83 0.79
CA VAL A 104 9.16 -14.42 1.00
C VAL A 104 7.93 -13.66 1.45
N SER A 105 8.08 -12.89 2.53
CA SER A 105 7.17 -11.80 2.89
C SER A 105 7.84 -10.47 2.58
N GLY A 106 7.09 -9.50 2.08
CA GLY A 106 7.64 -8.19 1.76
C GLY A 106 6.62 -7.07 1.79
N VAL A 107 7.11 -5.85 2.00
CA VAL A 107 6.35 -4.61 1.87
C VAL A 107 7.21 -3.52 1.24
N ALA A 108 6.67 -2.85 0.23
CA ALA A 108 7.15 -1.58 -0.27
C ALA A 108 6.25 -0.48 0.29
N VAL A 109 6.84 0.42 1.09
CA VAL A 109 6.15 1.59 1.62
C VAL A 109 6.22 2.70 0.57
N LEU A 110 5.06 3.22 0.20
CA LEU A 110 4.91 4.32 -0.76
C LEU A 110 4.60 5.62 0.00
N ALA A 111 4.67 6.77 -0.68
CA ALA A 111 4.42 8.07 -0.04
C ALA A 111 3.12 8.12 0.78
N GLU A 112 2.04 7.45 0.30
CA GLU A 112 0.72 7.47 0.95
C GLU A 112 0.01 6.11 0.94
N SER A 113 0.74 5.02 0.65
CA SER A 113 0.15 3.68 0.46
C SER A 113 1.21 2.57 0.55
N HIS A 114 0.93 1.37 0.01
CA HIS A 114 1.87 0.25 0.05
C HIS A 114 1.67 -0.76 -1.07
N ILE A 115 2.71 -1.56 -1.32
CA ILE A 115 2.60 -2.86 -1.95
C ILE A 115 3.06 -3.91 -0.94
N SER A 116 2.31 -4.99 -0.70
CA SER A 116 2.78 -6.12 0.12
C SER A 116 2.69 -7.45 -0.62
N VAL A 117 3.46 -8.43 -0.13
CA VAL A 117 3.42 -9.80 -0.62
C VAL A 117 3.63 -10.82 0.48
N HIS A 118 2.93 -11.94 0.35
CA HIS A 118 3.26 -13.22 0.98
C HIS A 118 3.27 -14.32 -0.08
N THR A 119 4.28 -15.19 -0.06
CA THR A 119 4.45 -16.23 -1.09
C THR A 119 4.51 -17.64 -0.50
N TRP A 120 3.97 -18.59 -1.27
CA TRP A 120 4.00 -20.04 -1.06
C TRP A 120 4.55 -20.73 -2.31
N PRO A 121 5.88 -20.75 -2.50
CA PRO A 121 6.50 -21.27 -3.72
C PRO A 121 6.17 -22.75 -4.01
N GLU A 122 5.84 -23.55 -3.00
CA GLU A 122 5.52 -24.98 -3.09
C GLU A 122 4.28 -25.27 -3.94
N ILE A 123 3.39 -24.28 -4.06
CA ILE A 123 2.16 -24.36 -4.85
C ILE A 123 2.10 -23.24 -5.90
N GLY A 124 3.22 -22.54 -6.14
CA GLY A 124 3.30 -21.45 -7.11
C GLY A 124 2.38 -20.26 -6.79
N TYR A 125 2.16 -19.96 -5.51
CA TYR A 125 1.18 -18.96 -5.09
C TYR A 125 1.83 -17.72 -4.47
N GLY A 126 1.35 -16.53 -4.85
CA GLY A 126 1.71 -15.26 -4.22
C GLY A 126 0.47 -14.41 -3.98
N ALA A 127 0.24 -14.02 -2.74
CA ALA A 127 -0.78 -13.05 -2.36
C ALA A 127 -0.14 -11.67 -2.33
N PHE A 128 -0.59 -10.77 -3.21
CA PHE A 128 -0.11 -9.40 -3.32
C PHE A 128 -1.23 -8.42 -2.98
N ASP A 129 -0.88 -7.35 -2.27
CA ASP A 129 -1.75 -6.20 -2.05
C ASP A 129 -1.09 -5.02 -2.75
N VAL A 130 -1.80 -4.35 -3.67
CA VAL A 130 -1.33 -3.12 -4.34
C VAL A 130 -2.32 -2.02 -4.01
N PHE A 131 -1.98 -1.19 -3.03
CA PHE A 131 -2.78 -0.02 -2.67
C PHE A 131 -2.07 1.24 -3.16
N MET A 132 -2.77 2.06 -3.95
CA MET A 132 -2.24 3.33 -4.45
C MET A 132 -3.30 4.43 -4.43
N CYS A 133 -2.85 5.66 -4.18
CA CYS A 133 -3.66 6.88 -4.06
C CYS A 133 -3.27 7.89 -5.15
N GLY A 134 -4.05 8.97 -5.31
CA GLY A 134 -3.77 10.03 -6.29
C GLY A 134 -3.75 9.55 -7.74
N ASP A 135 -2.80 10.07 -8.53
CA ASP A 135 -2.70 9.82 -9.99
C ASP A 135 -2.08 8.45 -10.36
N ALA A 136 -1.71 7.65 -9.36
CA ALA A 136 -1.11 6.34 -9.59
C ALA A 136 -2.11 5.36 -10.22
N GLN A 137 -1.61 4.45 -11.05
CA GLN A 137 -2.43 3.53 -11.85
C GLN A 137 -2.21 2.07 -11.42
N PRO A 138 -2.80 1.62 -10.29
CA PRO A 138 -2.48 0.33 -9.67
C PRO A 138 -2.76 -0.89 -10.56
N TRP A 139 -3.71 -0.82 -11.50
CA TRP A 139 -3.99 -1.91 -12.44
C TRP A 139 -2.80 -2.28 -13.33
N LYS A 140 -1.87 -1.35 -13.57
CA LYS A 140 -0.64 -1.64 -14.31
C LYS A 140 0.27 -2.63 -13.57
N ALA A 141 0.15 -2.73 -12.25
CA ALA A 141 0.91 -3.69 -11.45
C ALA A 141 0.56 -5.14 -11.82
N VAL A 142 -0.67 -5.41 -12.26
CA VAL A 142 -1.12 -6.77 -12.63
C VAL A 142 -0.24 -7.33 -13.76
N ASP A 143 -0.02 -6.54 -14.80
CA ASP A 143 0.84 -6.92 -15.93
C ASP A 143 2.32 -7.05 -15.53
N VAL A 144 2.78 -6.23 -14.59
CA VAL A 144 4.14 -6.33 -14.04
C VAL A 144 4.31 -7.66 -13.29
N LEU A 145 3.39 -7.98 -12.39
CA LEU A 145 3.43 -9.21 -11.59
C LEU A 145 3.30 -10.46 -12.47
N ALA A 146 2.39 -10.44 -13.46
CA ALA A 146 2.24 -11.53 -14.44
C ALA A 146 3.56 -11.82 -15.16
N ARG A 147 4.26 -10.78 -15.62
CA ARG A 147 5.58 -10.93 -16.27
C ARG A 147 6.67 -11.36 -15.29
N ALA A 148 6.73 -10.77 -14.11
CA ALA A 148 7.76 -11.03 -13.11
C ALA A 148 7.77 -12.50 -12.65
N PHE A 149 6.58 -13.08 -12.49
CA PHE A 149 6.39 -14.46 -12.04
C PHE A 149 6.04 -15.43 -13.17
N GLY A 150 6.01 -14.97 -14.42
CA GLY A 150 5.86 -15.81 -15.60
C GLY A 150 4.55 -16.60 -15.64
N THR A 151 3.45 -16.02 -15.16
CA THR A 151 2.13 -16.65 -15.15
C THR A 151 1.09 -15.84 -15.91
N ALA A 152 0.07 -16.52 -16.44
CA ALA A 152 -1.11 -15.91 -17.03
C ALA A 152 -2.34 -15.90 -16.09
N ASP A 153 -2.31 -16.66 -14.98
CA ASP A 153 -3.39 -16.69 -13.99
C ASP A 153 -3.07 -15.70 -12.86
N VAL A 154 -3.50 -14.45 -13.06
CA VAL A 154 -3.48 -13.40 -12.05
C VAL A 154 -4.91 -12.95 -11.81
N ARG A 155 -5.41 -13.16 -10.59
CA ARG A 155 -6.79 -12.84 -10.21
C ARG A 155 -6.80 -11.60 -9.36
N VAL A 156 -7.74 -10.69 -9.61
CA VAL A 156 -7.74 -9.39 -8.96
C VAL A 156 -9.11 -9.08 -8.41
N LYS A 157 -9.15 -8.65 -7.15
CA LYS A 157 -10.30 -7.98 -6.55
C LYS A 157 -9.95 -6.54 -6.26
N GLU A 158 -10.70 -5.62 -6.84
CA GLU A 158 -10.58 -4.19 -6.55
C GLU A 158 -11.41 -3.81 -5.31
N LEU A 159 -10.84 -2.95 -4.47
CA LEU A 159 -11.48 -2.27 -3.36
C LEU A 159 -11.20 -0.77 -3.47
N LEU A 160 -12.25 0.06 -3.42
CA LEU A 160 -12.11 1.51 -3.35
C LEU A 160 -12.05 1.94 -1.88
N ARG A 161 -10.88 2.40 -1.45
CA ARG A 161 -10.61 2.70 -0.04
C ARG A 161 -11.23 4.04 0.31
N GLY A 162 -12.16 4.07 1.26
CA GLY A 162 -12.85 5.31 1.67
C GLY A 162 -14.05 5.68 0.78
N GLU A 163 -14.43 4.82 -0.16
CA GLU A 163 -15.70 4.96 -0.88
C GLU A 163 -16.88 4.97 0.09
N GLY A 164 -17.85 5.87 -0.12
CA GLY A 164 -19.04 6.02 0.73
C GLY A 164 -18.80 6.80 2.04
N VAL A 165 -17.58 6.76 2.59
CA VAL A 165 -17.20 7.53 3.80
C VAL A 165 -17.26 9.04 3.54
N VAL A 166 -16.94 9.45 2.30
CA VAL A 166 -16.99 10.86 1.90
C VAL A 166 -18.43 11.37 1.78
N SER A 167 -19.36 10.54 1.28
CA SER A 167 -20.78 10.91 1.16
C SER A 167 -21.54 10.90 2.49
N GLU A 168 -21.17 10.02 3.44
CA GLU A 168 -21.81 9.94 4.76
C GLU A 168 -21.45 11.10 5.70
N ALA A 169 -20.44 11.90 5.37
CA ALA A 169 -20.11 13.15 6.06
C ALA A 169 -21.13 14.29 5.78
N GLY A 170 -22.15 14.04 4.95
CA GLY A 170 -23.30 14.95 4.77
C GLY A 170 -23.12 16.02 3.68
N VAL A 171 -22.33 15.74 2.64
CA VAL A 171 -22.16 16.66 1.51
C VAL A 171 -22.61 16.00 0.21
N ALA A 172 -23.54 16.66 -0.48
CA ALA A 172 -24.34 16.11 -1.57
C ALA A 172 -23.54 15.93 -2.88
N ALA A 173 -23.95 14.92 -3.66
CA ALA A 173 -23.41 14.53 -4.97
C ALA A 173 -23.70 15.53 -6.10
#